data_AF-A0AAU9KZ20-F1
#
_entry.id   AF-A0AAU9KZ20-F1
#
_cell.length_a   1.000
_cell.length_b   1.000
_cell.length_c   1.000
_cell.angle_alpha   90.00
_cell.angle_beta   90.00
_cell.angle_gamma   90.00
#
_symmetry.space_group_name_H-M   'P 1'
#
loop_
_entity.id
_entity.type
_entity.pdbx_description
1 polymer ?
#
loop_
_entity_poly.entity_id
_entity_poly.type
_entity_poly.pdbx_seq_one_letter_code
_entity_poly.pdbx_strand_id
1 'polypeptide(L)'
;MSNKVELDKYGPVGWHGQSWAYYKGIMQLTFEGKDVLDCATGDKVHAANASTNEVKGFREAQVTIKMQLLASLLMELGQRVMTKETGSEMWKYLEDFYEGETNAATRTNQETILYYKLNAIKYKLSWDVVQQIEKMFMMKEQLAALNAEVRDPIFTQLLTSHYHQMRVSSVYGVWWKAGMTK
;
A
#
# COMPACT_ATOMS: atom_id res chain seq x y z
N MET A 1 18.00 2.00 0.93
CA MET A 1 17.42 0.80 1.56
C MET A 1 16.37 0.27 0.61
N SER A 2 16.46 -1.02 0.28
CA SER A 2 15.56 -1.67 -0.68
C SER A 2 14.21 -1.83 0.00
N ASN A 3 13.16 -1.17 -0.50
CA ASN A 3 11.78 -1.39 -0.05
C ASN A 3 11.28 -2.72 -0.64
N LYS A 4 11.98 -3.83 -0.34
CA LYS A 4 11.48 -5.16 -0.65
C LYS A 4 10.41 -5.46 0.39
N VAL A 5 9.17 -5.54 -0.06
CA VAL A 5 8.10 -6.15 0.73
C VAL A 5 8.44 -7.65 0.79
N GLU A 6 8.86 -8.12 1.95
CA GLU A 6 9.08 -9.54 2.18
C GLU A 6 7.71 -10.22 2.26
N LEU A 7 7.48 -11.22 1.42
CA LEU A 7 6.29 -12.05 1.45
C LEU A 7 6.63 -13.31 2.25
N ASP A 8 5.82 -13.63 3.25
CA ASP A 8 5.87 -14.90 3.96
C ASP A 8 4.61 -15.74 3.70
N LYS A 9 4.48 -16.88 4.39
CA LYS A 9 3.30 -17.76 4.31
C LYS A 9 1.98 -17.13 4.80
N TYR A 10 2.04 -15.91 5.31
CA TYR A 10 0.92 -15.16 5.89
C TYR A 10 0.62 -13.85 5.14
N GLY A 11 1.46 -13.45 4.18
CA GLY A 11 1.25 -12.27 3.34
C GLY A 11 2.45 -11.30 3.38
N PRO A 12 2.23 -10.00 3.09
CA PRO A 12 3.25 -8.97 3.20
C PRO A 12 3.66 -8.82 4.67
N VAL A 13 4.94 -8.94 5.01
CA VAL A 13 5.42 -8.81 6.40
C VAL A 13 5.69 -7.35 6.74
N GLY A 14 5.14 -6.88 7.86
CA GLY A 14 5.40 -5.53 8.38
C GLY A 14 4.80 -4.42 7.51
N TRP A 15 3.68 -4.69 6.84
CA TRP A 15 2.99 -3.70 6.02
C TRP A 15 2.50 -2.53 6.87
N HIS A 16 2.74 -1.31 6.41
CA HIS A 16 2.43 -0.09 7.16
C HIS A 16 1.74 0.98 6.30
N GLY A 17 0.90 0.55 5.37
CA GLY A 17 0.08 1.46 4.56
C GLY A 17 0.61 1.76 3.16
N GLN A 18 1.63 1.06 2.66
CA GLN A 18 2.12 1.28 1.29
C GLN A 18 1.27 0.53 0.26
N SER A 19 0.66 1.21 -0.71
CA SER A 19 -0.11 0.60 -1.81
C SER A 19 -1.22 -0.35 -1.33
N TRP A 20 -2.34 0.23 -0.87
CA TRP A 20 -3.50 -0.55 -0.39
C TRP A 20 -3.98 -1.61 -1.38
N ALA A 21 -4.11 -1.28 -2.66
CA ALA A 21 -4.57 -2.23 -3.69
C ALA A 21 -3.69 -3.49 -3.76
N TYR A 22 -2.38 -3.34 -3.60
CA TYR A 22 -1.45 -4.48 -3.59
C TYR A 22 -1.63 -5.34 -2.33
N TYR A 23 -1.71 -4.70 -1.16
CA TYR A 23 -1.93 -5.41 0.11
C TYR A 23 -3.26 -6.16 0.10
N LYS A 24 -4.34 -5.49 -0.33
CA LYS A 24 -5.68 -6.07 -0.43
C LYS A 24 -5.68 -7.32 -1.31
N GLY A 25 -5.07 -7.25 -2.50
CA GLY A 25 -4.97 -8.40 -3.40
C GLY A 25 -4.23 -9.60 -2.81
N ILE A 26 -3.07 -9.39 -2.16
CA ILE A 26 -2.30 -10.49 -1.54
C ILE A 26 -3.07 -11.11 -0.37
N MET A 27 -3.72 -10.29 0.45
CA MET A 27 -4.51 -10.77 1.58
C MET A 27 -5.74 -11.57 1.13
N GLN A 28 -6.45 -11.11 0.09
CA GLN A 28 -7.57 -11.86 -0.49
C GLN A 28 -7.13 -13.24 -1.00
N LEU A 29 -6.01 -13.31 -1.74
CA LEU A 29 -5.42 -14.60 -2.16
C LEU A 29 -5.04 -15.50 -0.97
N THR A 30 -4.56 -14.90 0.12
CA THR A 30 -4.19 -15.64 1.34
C THR A 30 -5.43 -16.18 2.05
N PHE A 31 -6.54 -15.45 2.03
CA PHE A 31 -7.82 -15.91 2.55
C PHE A 31 -8.45 -16.98 1.67
N GLU A 32 -8.39 -16.85 0.34
CA GLU A 32 -8.82 -17.88 -0.61
C GLU A 32 -8.06 -19.19 -0.39
N GLY A 33 -6.72 -19.12 -0.29
CA GLY A 33 -5.87 -20.29 -0.04
C GLY A 33 -6.13 -21.00 1.29
N LYS A 34 -6.86 -20.36 2.21
CA LYS A 34 -7.27 -20.92 3.51
C LYS A 34 -8.77 -21.18 3.61
N ASP A 35 -9.52 -20.97 2.52
CA ASP A 35 -10.98 -21.11 2.46
C ASP A 35 -11.72 -20.24 3.50
N VAL A 36 -11.21 -19.03 3.74
CA VAL A 36 -11.79 -18.06 4.71
C VAL A 36 -12.20 -16.72 4.07
N LEU A 37 -12.11 -16.59 2.74
CA LEU A 37 -12.42 -15.33 2.05
C LEU A 37 -13.87 -14.88 2.33
N ASP A 38 -14.86 -15.76 2.11
CA ASP A 38 -16.27 -15.42 2.34
C ASP A 38 -16.56 -15.01 3.79
N CYS A 39 -15.80 -15.56 4.74
CA CYS A 39 -15.89 -15.15 6.14
C CYS A 39 -15.30 -13.75 6.32
N ALA A 40 -14.15 -13.44 5.69
CA ALA A 40 -13.47 -12.16 5.80
C ALA A 40 -14.28 -11.01 5.18
N THR A 41 -14.87 -11.22 4.00
CA THR A 41 -15.72 -10.24 3.30
C THR A 41 -17.09 -10.06 3.94
N GLY A 42 -17.50 -11.01 4.79
CA GLY A 42 -18.80 -10.98 5.48
C GLY A 42 -19.94 -11.63 4.70
N ASP A 43 -19.64 -12.34 3.60
CA ASP A 43 -20.62 -13.10 2.82
C ASP A 43 -21.15 -14.32 3.59
N LYS A 44 -20.31 -14.93 4.44
CA LYS A 44 -20.73 -15.92 5.45
C LYS A 44 -20.99 -15.22 6.78
N VAL A 45 -22.27 -14.97 7.08
CA VAL A 45 -22.73 -14.49 8.40
C VAL A 45 -23.13 -15.69 9.26
N HIS A 46 -22.89 -15.60 10.57
CA HIS A 46 -23.35 -16.61 11.52
C HIS A 46 -24.88 -16.77 11.45
N ALA A 47 -25.35 -17.92 10.94
CA ALA A 47 -26.78 -18.22 10.86
C ALA A 47 -27.32 -18.63 12.25
N ALA A 48 -28.47 -18.08 12.64
CA ALA A 48 -29.08 -18.33 13.95
C ALA A 48 -29.46 -19.80 14.20
N ASN A 49 -29.52 -20.62 13.15
CA ASN A 49 -29.83 -22.05 13.14
C ASN A 49 -28.62 -22.93 12.78
N ALA A 50 -27.39 -22.39 12.86
CA ALA A 50 -26.17 -23.13 12.54
C ALA A 50 -25.95 -24.32 13.49
N SER A 51 -25.51 -25.43 12.92
CA SER A 51 -25.05 -26.59 13.67
C SER A 51 -23.80 -26.28 14.48
N THR A 52 -23.55 -27.05 15.55
CA THR A 52 -22.35 -26.90 16.39
C THR A 52 -21.04 -26.97 15.58
N ASN A 53 -21.00 -27.76 14.50
CA ASN A 53 -19.84 -27.87 13.61
C ASN A 53 -19.64 -26.61 12.77
N GLU A 54 -20.71 -25.99 12.27
CA GLU A 54 -20.64 -24.73 11.53
C GLU A 54 -20.21 -23.56 12.42
N VAL A 55 -20.68 -23.52 13.68
CA VAL A 55 -20.23 -22.52 14.66
C VAL A 55 -18.74 -22.64 14.92
N LYS A 56 -18.25 -23.87 15.10
CA LYS A 56 -16.83 -24.14 15.30
C LYS A 56 -15.99 -23.75 14.07
N GLY A 57 -16.43 -24.13 12.87
CA GLY A 57 -15.75 -23.78 11.63
C GLY A 57 -15.68 -22.27 11.40
N PHE A 58 -16.78 -21.55 11.69
CA PHE A 58 -16.79 -20.08 11.61
C PHE A 58 -15.79 -19.46 12.60
N ARG A 59 -15.75 -19.95 13.85
CA ARG A 59 -14.79 -19.46 14.86
C ARG A 59 -13.34 -19.70 14.44
N GLU A 60 -13.04 -20.86 13.88
CA GLU A 60 -11.70 -21.20 13.37
C GLU A 60 -11.31 -20.32 12.17
N ALA A 61 -12.26 -20.01 11.28
CA ALA A 61 -12.06 -19.06 10.19
C ALA A 61 -11.74 -17.65 10.73
N GLN A 62 -12.50 -17.16 11.72
CA GLN A 62 -12.25 -15.88 12.37
C GLN A 62 -10.84 -15.80 12.98
N VAL A 63 -10.41 -16.85 13.69
CA VAL A 63 -9.05 -16.91 14.26
C VAL A 63 -7.98 -16.90 13.17
N THR A 64 -8.22 -17.63 12.07
CA THR A 64 -7.30 -17.70 10.94
C THR A 64 -7.11 -16.31 10.31
N ILE A 65 -8.21 -15.60 10.05
CA ILE A 65 -8.20 -14.23 9.50
C ILE A 65 -7.40 -13.30 10.42
N LYS A 66 -7.70 -13.30 11.74
CA LYS A 66 -6.96 -12.48 12.71
C LYS A 66 -5.45 -12.76 12.68
N MET A 67 -5.06 -14.03 12.65
CA MET A 67 -3.65 -14.40 12.59
C MET A 67 -2.97 -13.90 11.32
N GLN A 68 -3.63 -13.97 10.16
CA GLN A 68 -3.05 -13.45 8.91
C GLN A 68 -2.85 -11.95 8.97
N LEU A 69 -3.87 -11.21 9.40
CA LEU A 69 -3.81 -9.77 9.51
C LEU A 69 -2.70 -9.34 10.46
N LEU A 70 -2.66 -9.89 11.67
CA LEU A 70 -1.64 -9.50 12.66
C LEU A 70 -0.22 -9.91 12.27
N ALA A 71 -0.04 -11.03 11.55
CA ALA A 71 1.28 -11.41 11.02
C ALA A 71 1.75 -10.48 9.88
N SER A 72 0.80 -9.97 9.09
CA SER A 72 1.11 -9.11 7.94
C SER A 72 1.35 -7.63 8.31
N LEU A 73 0.76 -7.15 9.41
CA LEU A 73 0.78 -5.74 9.77
C LEU A 73 2.00 -5.37 10.62
N LEU A 74 2.47 -4.13 10.48
CA LEU A 74 3.38 -3.54 11.46
C LEU A 74 2.67 -3.36 12.81
N MET A 75 3.44 -3.43 13.91
CA MET A 75 2.93 -3.48 15.28
C MET A 75 1.93 -2.38 15.63
N GLU A 76 2.17 -1.13 15.23
CA GLU A 76 1.29 0.00 15.55
C GLU A 76 -0.07 -0.11 14.86
N LEU A 77 -0.09 -0.60 13.62
CA LEU A 77 -1.34 -0.83 12.89
C LEU A 77 -2.04 -2.08 13.41
N GLY A 78 -1.28 -3.14 13.70
CA GLY A 78 -1.78 -4.35 14.34
C GLY A 78 -2.48 -4.07 15.67
N GLN A 79 -1.93 -3.17 16.50
CA GLN A 79 -2.53 -2.74 17.77
C GLN A 79 -3.89 -2.04 17.59
N ARG A 80 -4.08 -1.27 16.52
CA ARG A 80 -5.36 -0.62 16.24
C ARG A 80 -6.40 -1.63 15.77
N VAL A 81 -5.99 -2.50 14.86
CA VAL A 81 -6.86 -3.49 14.24
C VAL A 81 -7.27 -4.57 15.26
N MET A 82 -6.37 -4.99 16.15
CA MET A 82 -6.66 -6.04 17.15
C MET A 82 -7.75 -5.67 18.18
N THR A 83 -8.18 -4.41 18.22
CA THR A 83 -9.29 -3.97 19.08
C THR A 83 -10.66 -4.50 18.63
N LYS A 84 -10.76 -5.05 17.41
CA LYS A 84 -12.00 -5.60 16.85
C LYS A 84 -12.30 -7.02 17.34
N GLU A 85 -13.59 -7.33 17.45
CA GLU A 85 -14.06 -8.58 18.03
C GLU A 85 -13.82 -9.76 17.09
N THR A 86 -13.96 -9.56 15.78
CA THR A 86 -13.83 -10.62 14.78
C THR A 86 -12.76 -10.32 13.73
N GLY A 87 -12.25 -11.35 13.06
CA GLY A 87 -11.30 -11.18 11.94
C GLY A 87 -11.94 -10.45 10.76
N SER A 88 -13.22 -10.67 10.51
CA SER A 88 -13.98 -9.94 9.49
C SER A 88 -14.10 -8.45 9.83
N GLU A 89 -14.34 -8.09 11.09
CA GLU A 89 -14.32 -6.68 11.52
C GLU A 89 -12.94 -6.04 11.40
N MET A 90 -11.87 -6.81 11.65
CA MET A 90 -10.49 -6.37 11.43
C MET A 90 -10.23 -6.06 9.95
N TRP A 91 -10.68 -6.94 9.06
CA TRP A 91 -10.58 -6.76 7.62
C TRP A 91 -11.40 -5.56 7.13
N LYS A 92 -12.68 -5.51 7.53
CA LYS A 92 -13.57 -4.40 7.20
C LYS A 92 -13.05 -3.05 7.69
N TYR A 93 -12.46 -2.99 8.90
CA TYR A 93 -11.83 -1.77 9.38
C TYR A 93 -10.70 -1.29 8.46
N LEU A 94 -9.90 -2.20 7.90
CA LEU A 94 -8.85 -1.84 6.96
C LEU A 94 -9.43 -1.37 5.62
N GLU A 95 -10.46 -2.05 5.10
CA GLU A 95 -11.20 -1.61 3.91
C GLU A 95 -11.77 -0.19 4.13
N ASP A 96 -12.51 0.03 5.21
CA ASP A 96 -13.07 1.34 5.55
C ASP A 96 -11.99 2.42 5.69
N PHE A 97 -10.87 2.10 6.34
CA PHE A 97 -9.78 3.03 6.59
C PHE A 97 -9.03 3.42 5.32
N TYR A 98 -8.80 2.48 4.40
CA TYR A 98 -7.99 2.71 3.19
C TYR A 98 -8.80 3.00 1.92
N GLU A 99 -10.03 2.50 1.82
CA GLU A 99 -10.95 2.75 0.70
C GLU A 99 -11.84 3.98 0.95
N GLY A 100 -11.88 4.44 2.19
CA GLY A 100 -12.41 5.75 2.52
C GLY A 100 -13.94 5.86 2.41
N GLU A 101 -14.67 4.74 2.44
CA GLU A 101 -16.15 4.74 2.49
C GLU A 101 -16.70 5.55 3.68
N THR A 102 -15.87 5.86 4.69
CA THR A 102 -16.27 6.69 5.85
C THR A 102 -15.31 7.81 6.26
N ASN A 103 -14.18 8.07 5.57
CA ASN A 103 -13.23 9.10 6.03
C ASN A 103 -12.51 9.87 4.91
N ALA A 104 -13.13 10.98 4.48
CA ALA A 104 -12.55 11.94 3.57
C ALA A 104 -11.17 12.48 4.03
N ALA A 105 -10.92 12.59 5.34
CA ALA A 105 -9.64 13.08 5.86
C ALA A 105 -8.49 12.08 5.64
N THR A 106 -8.74 10.77 5.67
CA THR A 106 -7.71 9.77 5.36
C THR A 106 -7.37 9.78 3.87
N ARG A 107 -8.38 9.90 2.99
CA ARG A 107 -8.17 10.07 1.55
C ARG A 107 -7.34 11.32 1.26
N THR A 108 -7.71 12.46 1.83
CA THR A 108 -6.98 13.72 1.69
C THR A 108 -5.55 13.61 2.23
N ASN A 109 -5.32 12.90 3.33
CA ASN A 109 -3.97 12.67 3.86
C ASN A 109 -3.12 11.79 2.94
N GLN A 110 -3.69 10.71 2.39
CA GLN A 110 -2.99 9.84 1.44
C GLN A 110 -2.68 10.56 0.14
N GLU A 111 -3.64 11.30 -0.40
CA GLU A 111 -3.47 12.22 -1.52
C GLU A 111 -2.33 13.21 -1.24
N THR A 112 -2.37 13.90 -0.10
CA THR A 112 -1.35 14.88 0.30
C THR A 112 0.04 14.24 0.40
N ILE A 113 0.15 13.06 1.00
CA ILE A 113 1.42 12.34 1.14
C ILE A 113 1.95 11.88 -0.23
N LEU A 114 1.09 11.34 -1.10
CA LEU A 114 1.47 10.89 -2.44
C LEU A 114 1.87 12.07 -3.32
N TYR A 115 1.11 13.17 -3.28
CA TYR A 115 1.41 14.38 -4.01
C TYR A 115 2.72 15.03 -3.53
N TYR A 116 2.96 15.06 -2.22
CA TYR A 116 4.24 15.50 -1.66
C TYR A 116 5.39 14.60 -2.11
N LYS A 117 5.23 13.27 -2.06
CA LYS A 117 6.25 12.33 -2.53
C LYS A 117 6.54 12.50 -4.01
N LEU A 118 5.51 12.64 -4.85
CA LEU A 118 5.62 12.86 -6.29
C LEU A 118 6.39 14.15 -6.61
N ASN A 119 6.09 15.23 -5.89
CA ASN A 119 6.82 16.51 -6.03
C ASN A 119 8.23 16.46 -5.43
N ALA A 120 8.46 15.64 -4.41
CA ALA A 120 9.73 15.54 -3.70
C ALA A 120 10.72 14.55 -4.33
N ILE A 121 10.37 13.89 -5.45
CA ILE A 121 11.31 13.03 -6.18
C ILE A 121 12.44 13.90 -6.76
N LYS A 122 13.51 14.00 -5.98
CA LYS A 122 14.76 14.61 -6.41
C LYS A 122 15.59 13.57 -7.15
N TYR A 123 16.21 14.02 -8.24
CA TYR A 123 17.21 13.24 -8.93
C TYR A 123 18.35 12.84 -7.97
N LYS A 124 18.71 11.55 -7.96
CA LYS A 124 19.87 11.03 -7.24
C LYS A 124 20.79 10.40 -8.27
N LEU A 125 22.02 10.93 -8.38
CA LEU A 125 23.05 10.54 -9.35
C LEU A 125 23.40 9.04 -9.35
N SER A 126 22.92 8.27 -8.36
CA SER A 126 23.11 6.83 -8.20
C SER A 126 21.94 5.96 -8.65
N TRP A 127 20.84 6.52 -9.19
CA TRP A 127 19.62 5.77 -9.53
C TRP A 127 19.38 5.73 -11.04
N ASP A 128 18.91 4.56 -11.50
CA ASP A 128 18.44 4.32 -12.87
C ASP A 128 17.23 5.22 -13.17
N VAL A 129 17.34 5.99 -14.25
CA VAL A 129 16.33 6.96 -14.71
C VAL A 129 15.01 6.25 -15.03
N VAL A 130 15.07 5.03 -15.57
CA VAL A 130 13.88 4.24 -15.92
C VAL A 130 13.10 3.89 -14.65
N GLN A 131 13.78 3.39 -13.61
CA GLN A 131 13.15 3.06 -12.33
C GLN A 131 12.55 4.28 -11.62
N GLN A 132 13.12 5.47 -11.81
CA GLN A 132 12.54 6.69 -11.24
C GLN A 132 11.26 7.11 -11.97
N ILE A 133 11.25 7.03 -13.29
CA ILE A 133 10.08 7.31 -14.12
C ILE A 133 8.96 6.31 -13.79
N GLU A 134 9.27 5.02 -13.71
CA GLU A 134 8.31 3.99 -13.29
C GLU A 134 7.67 4.29 -11.94
N LYS A 135 8.46 4.73 -10.95
CA LYS A 135 7.92 5.16 -9.64
C LYS A 135 6.96 6.34 -9.76
N MET A 136 7.23 7.31 -10.65
CA MET A 136 6.32 8.43 -10.90
C MET A 136 5.00 7.96 -11.49
N PHE A 137 5.05 7.03 -12.46
CA PHE A 137 3.84 6.45 -13.05
C PHE A 137 3.03 5.65 -12.03
N MET A 138 3.67 4.80 -11.22
CA MET A 138 3.01 4.08 -10.14
C MET A 138 2.31 5.03 -9.15
N MET A 139 2.93 6.16 -8.81
CA MET A 139 2.31 7.16 -7.94
C MET A 139 1.13 7.88 -8.60
N LYS A 140 1.17 8.12 -9.92
CA LYS A 140 0.03 8.67 -10.67
C LYS A 140 -1.16 7.71 -10.64
N GLU A 141 -0.92 6.42 -10.86
CA GLU A 141 -1.96 5.38 -10.79
C GLU A 141 -2.56 5.26 -9.39
N GLN A 142 -1.73 5.32 -8.35
CA GLN A 142 -2.20 5.34 -6.96
C GLN A 142 -3.07 6.56 -6.63
N LEU A 143 -2.74 7.73 -7.18
CA LEU A 143 -3.56 8.94 -7.03
C LEU A 143 -4.89 8.82 -7.78
N ALA A 144 -4.90 8.24 -8.98
CA ALA A 144 -6.14 7.96 -9.72
C ALA A 144 -7.07 7.00 -8.97
N ALA A 145 -6.52 5.94 -8.35
CA ALA A 145 -7.28 5.00 -7.52
C ALA A 145 -7.93 5.66 -6.28
N LEU A 146 -7.41 6.80 -5.84
CA LEU A 146 -7.98 7.61 -4.74
C LEU A 146 -8.97 8.67 -5.24
N ASN A 147 -9.39 8.66 -6.51
CA ASN A 147 -10.16 9.72 -7.16
C ASN A 147 -9.47 11.11 -7.14
N ALA A 148 -8.14 11.12 -7.03
CA ALA A 148 -7.30 12.33 -7.01
C ALA A 148 -6.42 12.41 -8.26
N GLU A 149 -7.03 12.25 -9.44
CA GLU A 149 -6.31 12.11 -10.70
C GLU A 149 -5.40 13.32 -11.00
N VAL A 150 -4.12 13.03 -11.27
CA VAL A 150 -3.18 14.05 -11.76
C VAL A 150 -3.35 14.19 -13.26
N ARG A 151 -3.88 15.33 -13.70
CA ARG A 151 -4.01 15.66 -15.13
C ARG A 151 -2.69 15.51 -15.86
N ASP A 152 -2.74 14.92 -17.06
CA ASP A 152 -1.56 14.62 -17.86
C ASP A 152 -0.62 15.82 -18.09
N PRO A 153 -1.09 17.05 -18.40
CA PRO A 153 -0.19 18.18 -18.57
C PRO A 153 0.63 18.51 -17.31
N ILE A 154 0.02 18.36 -16.12
CA ILE A 154 0.69 18.59 -14.83
C ILE A 154 1.73 17.50 -14.60
N PHE A 155 1.36 16.25 -14.87
CA PHE A 155 2.27 15.11 -14.73
C PHE A 155 3.46 15.21 -15.71
N THR A 156 3.22 15.58 -16.97
CA THR A 156 4.27 15.85 -17.96
C THR A 156 5.20 16.98 -17.51
N GLN A 157 4.67 18.04 -16.89
CA GLN A 157 5.49 19.11 -16.33
C GLN A 157 6.39 18.62 -15.20
N LEU A 158 5.89 17.75 -14.31
CA LEU A 158 6.66 17.14 -13.23
C LEU A 158 7.79 16.25 -13.78
N LEU A 159 7.50 15.41 -14.77
CA LEU A 159 8.50 14.59 -15.48
C LEU A 159 9.58 15.47 -16.13
N THR A 160 9.17 16.55 -16.77
CA THR A 160 10.07 17.47 -17.47
C THR A 160 10.94 18.26 -16.48
N SER A 161 10.37 18.73 -15.37
CA SER A 161 11.12 19.36 -14.27
C SER A 161 12.17 18.42 -13.69
N HIS A 162 11.80 17.15 -13.49
CA HIS A 162 12.74 16.12 -13.06
C HIS A 162 13.86 15.93 -14.09
N TYR A 163 13.54 15.85 -15.40
CA TYR A 163 14.53 15.75 -16.47
C TYR A 163 15.50 16.94 -16.52
N HIS A 164 15.01 18.15 -16.31
CA HIS A 164 15.87 19.34 -16.20
C HIS A 164 16.81 19.26 -14.99
N GLN A 165 16.34 18.81 -13.83
CA GLN A 165 17.22 18.56 -12.68
C GLN A 165 18.31 17.53 -13.01
N MET A 166 17.98 16.46 -13.76
CA MET A 166 18.97 15.48 -14.20
C MET A 166 20.08 16.11 -15.07
N ARG A 167 19.69 16.91 -16.06
CA ARG A 167 20.63 17.55 -16.99
C ARG A 167 21.53 18.55 -16.28
N VAL A 168 20.98 19.30 -15.33
CA VAL A 168 21.74 20.26 -14.52
C VAL A 168 22.73 19.51 -13.62
N SER A 169 22.29 18.49 -12.88
CA SER A 169 23.16 17.72 -11.99
C SER A 169 24.23 16.90 -12.73
N SER A 170 23.98 16.39 -13.94
CA SER A 170 24.98 15.69 -14.73
C SER A 170 26.06 16.65 -15.23
N VAL A 171 25.69 17.84 -15.69
CA VAL A 171 26.63 18.89 -16.09
C VAL A 171 27.49 19.29 -14.90
N TYR A 172 26.90 19.68 -13.76
CA TYR A 172 27.69 20.08 -12.58
C TYR A 172 28.56 18.94 -12.01
N GLY A 173 28.11 17.69 -12.06
CA GLY A 173 28.91 16.53 -11.64
C GLY A 173 30.12 16.26 -12.54
N VAL A 174 29.99 16.52 -13.85
CA VAL A 174 31.10 16.43 -14.82
C VAL A 174 32.11 17.56 -14.61
N TRP A 175 31.63 18.80 -14.40
CA TRP A 175 32.50 19.95 -14.09
C TRP A 175 33.23 19.80 -12.75
N TRP A 176 32.56 19.25 -11.72
CA TRP A 176 33.18 18.96 -10.42
C TRP A 176 34.28 17.90 -10.52
N LYS A 177 34.09 16.83 -11.31
CA LYS A 177 35.13 15.83 -11.55
C LYS A 177 36.31 16.37 -12.36
N ALA A 178 36.05 17.22 -13.36
CA ALA A 178 37.09 17.85 -14.17
C ALA A 178 37.93 18.87 -13.37
N GLY A 179 37.34 19.53 -12.37
CA GLY A 179 38.01 20.48 -11.48
C GLY A 179 38.90 19.84 -10.40
N MET A 180 38.77 18.54 -10.12
CA MET A 180 39.63 17.80 -9.18
C MET A 180 40.83 17.10 -9.85
N THR A 181 40.99 17.25 -11.17
CA THR A 181 42.12 16.70 -11.96
C THR A 181 43.10 17.78 -12.42
N LYS A 182 43.31 18.83 -11.64
CA LYS A 182 44.41 19.79 -11.83
C LYS A 182 45.24 19.92 -10.57
#